data_AF-A0A9P4R0P2-F1
#
_entry.id   AF-A0A9P4R0P2-F1
#
_cell.length_a   1.000
_cell.length_b   1.000
_cell.length_c   1.000
_cell.angle_alpha   90.00
_cell.angle_beta   90.00
_cell.angle_gamma   90.00
#
_symmetry.space_group_name_H-M   'P 1'
#
loop_
_entity.id
_entity.type
_entity.pdbx_description
1 polymer ?
#
loop_
_entity_poly.entity_id
_entity_poly.type
_entity_poly.pdbx_seq_one_letter_code
_entity_poly.pdbx_strand_id
1 'polypeptide(L)'
;MSFGNHQVIDIFGQLRSLFDVQDCLEDPSFSASSLSNPIHALFDERRWLRGYEQYTPTFRQRLLPALRLASRLIQEECHLAWFCHVTFGHLGTDAQNRQYLGVSSSAQSPEAINVVKKNLRDMASVISLMWWPRKYRDTKDGKAWGLCFQSLRDLPWVNDFERRDFPSVPDRRWNNSHPIICLNPIFQEFFYDGFATASRCTQYRMLYLLATTLVHELVHAYWMFIDREEFHDYDWGQEPLFNRHDEKSELGFSWETTTLGRVADAIEGTTLSPRGPTMLFSIQTSTYKNSRDRVAELGKLIDDRGCRVQEITHLLPPYDINLPTLPYRGNARTGTSGKNMPANAICVIHAIPMSWVAKWFSESVWRKRAEDFKTRGDYVPPGLGPTLVLVYESMDDSIEYLSVSIKSEADPGLDAARNNALATGLYRTPRY
;
A
#
# COMPACT_ATOMS: atom_id res chain seq x y z
N MET A 1 29.08 -4.57 -0.99
CA MET A 1 28.85 -5.00 -2.39
C MET A 1 27.37 -4.82 -2.68
N SER A 2 26.99 -3.78 -3.42
CA SER A 2 25.60 -3.51 -3.83
C SER A 2 25.37 -4.05 -5.25
N PHE A 3 25.08 -5.34 -5.37
CA PHE A 3 24.50 -5.89 -6.59
C PHE A 3 22.98 -5.71 -6.51
N GLY A 4 22.31 -5.30 -7.60
CA GLY A 4 20.87 -5.58 -7.73
C GLY A 4 19.95 -4.59 -8.47
N ASN A 5 20.34 -3.34 -8.78
CA ASN A 5 19.38 -2.37 -9.39
C ASN A 5 19.64 -2.00 -10.86
N HIS A 6 20.70 -2.51 -11.50
CA HIS A 6 21.03 -2.10 -12.87
C HIS A 6 20.30 -2.88 -13.98
N GLN A 7 19.73 -4.06 -13.71
CA GLN A 7 19.22 -4.97 -14.75
C GLN A 7 17.72 -4.88 -15.02
N VAL A 8 16.90 -4.58 -14.00
CA VAL A 8 15.45 -4.35 -14.17
C VAL A 8 15.19 -3.21 -15.19
N ILE A 9 16.13 -2.28 -15.28
CA ILE A 9 16.07 -1.07 -16.12
C ILE A 9 16.07 -1.37 -17.62
N ASP A 10 16.64 -2.49 -18.05
CA ASP A 10 16.77 -2.77 -19.49
C ASP A 10 15.40 -3.09 -20.11
N ILE A 11 14.61 -3.96 -19.46
CA ILE A 11 13.26 -4.30 -19.94
C ILE A 11 12.35 -3.07 -19.90
N PHE A 12 12.34 -2.32 -18.81
CA PHE A 12 11.52 -1.10 -18.72
C PHE A 12 11.97 -0.03 -19.72
N GLY A 13 13.26 0.05 -20.04
CA GLY A 13 13.79 0.90 -21.10
C GLY A 13 13.26 0.50 -22.48
N GLN A 14 13.23 -0.79 -22.79
CA GLN A 14 12.73 -1.32 -24.06
C GLN A 14 11.21 -1.20 -24.20
N LEU A 15 10.48 -1.33 -23.09
CA LEU A 15 9.02 -1.17 -23.04
C LEU A 15 8.58 0.28 -22.81
N ARG A 16 9.52 1.24 -22.74
CA ARG A 16 9.23 2.64 -22.41
C ARG A 16 8.17 3.26 -23.31
N SER A 17 8.23 3.00 -24.61
CA SER A 17 7.23 3.51 -25.56
C SER A 17 5.83 2.97 -25.29
N LEU A 18 5.73 1.72 -24.83
CA LEU A 18 4.43 1.12 -24.47
C LEU A 18 3.87 1.74 -23.18
N PHE A 19 4.72 2.00 -22.18
CA PHE A 19 4.29 2.69 -20.97
C PHE A 19 3.84 4.13 -21.23
N ASP A 20 4.49 4.82 -22.17
CA ASP A 20 4.11 6.17 -22.58
C ASP A 20 2.71 6.19 -23.20
N VAL A 21 2.43 5.23 -24.11
CA VAL A 21 1.12 5.09 -24.76
C VAL A 21 -0.02 4.75 -23.78
N GLN A 22 0.28 4.20 -22.61
CA GLN A 22 -0.70 3.86 -21.57
C GLN A 22 -0.73 4.88 -20.41
N ASP A 23 -0.24 6.10 -20.63
CA ASP A 23 -0.21 7.18 -19.63
C ASP A 23 0.49 6.78 -18.31
N CYS A 24 1.45 5.85 -18.36
CA CYS A 24 2.14 5.34 -17.17
C CYS A 24 3.39 6.17 -16.81
N LEU A 25 3.87 7.03 -17.72
CA LEU A 25 5.11 7.82 -17.58
C LEU A 25 4.87 9.31 -17.33
N GLU A 26 4.68 10.11 -18.37
CA GLU A 26 4.55 11.56 -18.22
C GLU A 26 3.35 12.04 -19.03
N ASP A 27 2.50 12.83 -18.40
CA ASP A 27 1.41 13.52 -19.06
C ASP A 27 1.35 14.95 -18.50
N PRO A 28 1.75 15.95 -19.29
CA PRO A 28 1.76 17.34 -18.85
C PRO A 28 0.35 17.93 -18.70
N SER A 29 -0.70 17.22 -19.14
CA SER A 29 -2.09 17.69 -19.07
C SER A 29 -2.67 17.65 -17.66
N PHE A 30 -2.05 16.90 -16.73
CA PHE A 30 -2.58 16.80 -15.38
C PHE A 30 -2.54 18.14 -14.63
N SER A 31 -3.73 18.54 -14.15
CA SER A 31 -3.89 19.68 -13.26
C SER A 31 -3.34 19.39 -11.87
N ALA A 32 -3.18 20.45 -11.05
CA ALA A 32 -2.87 20.31 -9.65
C ALA A 32 -4.00 19.61 -8.86
N SER A 33 -3.66 19.04 -7.71
CA SER A 33 -4.64 18.40 -6.83
C SER A 33 -5.78 19.37 -6.53
N SER A 34 -7.01 18.91 -6.69
CA SER A 34 -8.21 19.68 -6.35
C SER A 34 -8.70 19.41 -4.93
N LEU A 35 -8.09 18.45 -4.21
CA LEU A 35 -8.48 18.11 -2.85
C LEU A 35 -8.41 19.33 -1.92
N SER A 36 -9.54 19.58 -1.27
CA SER A 36 -9.82 20.73 -0.43
C SER A 36 -10.33 20.35 0.95
N ASN A 37 -10.52 19.05 1.22
CA ASN A 37 -10.97 18.57 2.52
C ASN A 37 -10.02 18.99 3.65
N PRO A 38 -10.55 19.16 4.87
CA PRO A 38 -9.73 19.34 6.06
C PRO A 38 -8.77 18.16 6.26
N ILE A 39 -7.60 18.44 6.81
CA ILE A 39 -6.66 17.41 7.24
C ILE A 39 -7.13 16.86 8.59
N HIS A 40 -7.20 15.54 8.71
CA HIS A 40 -7.58 14.85 9.94
C HIS A 40 -6.56 15.11 11.04
N ALA A 41 -7.00 15.18 12.30
CA ALA A 41 -6.15 15.48 13.45
C ALA A 41 -4.97 14.49 13.64
N LEU A 42 -5.11 13.26 13.15
CA LEU A 42 -4.03 12.25 13.10
C LEU A 42 -2.79 12.76 12.35
N PHE A 43 -3.00 13.62 11.36
CA PHE A 43 -1.94 14.18 10.50
C PHE A 43 -1.65 15.66 10.80
N ASP A 44 -2.13 16.15 11.94
CA ASP A 44 -1.86 17.51 12.40
C ASP A 44 -0.35 17.72 12.61
N GLU A 45 0.12 18.94 12.37
CA GLU A 45 1.54 19.30 12.50
C GLU A 45 2.09 18.98 13.89
N ARG A 46 1.25 19.13 14.92
CA ARG A 46 1.62 18.88 16.32
C ARG A 46 1.82 17.41 16.62
N ARG A 47 1.51 16.49 15.70
CA ARG A 47 1.75 15.05 15.82
C ARG A 47 3.04 14.60 15.15
N TRP A 48 3.68 15.48 14.38
CA TRP A 48 5.02 15.24 13.87
C TRP A 48 6.06 15.49 14.97
N LEU A 49 7.01 14.57 15.10
CA LEU A 49 8.20 14.77 15.93
C LEU A 49 8.96 16.02 15.46
N ARG A 50 9.71 16.58 16.41
CA ARG A 50 10.61 17.72 16.18
C ARG A 50 12.06 17.29 16.45
N GLY A 51 12.99 18.22 16.33
CA GLY A 51 14.38 17.97 16.64
C GLY A 51 15.15 17.32 15.49
N TYR A 52 15.97 16.32 15.83
CA TYR A 52 16.99 15.76 14.93
C TYR A 52 16.39 15.23 13.61
N GLU A 53 16.80 15.87 12.51
CA GLU A 53 16.37 15.56 11.14
C GLU A 53 14.84 15.57 10.89
N GLN A 54 14.06 16.27 11.72
CA GLN A 54 12.61 16.40 11.55
C GLN A 54 12.25 17.77 10.92
N TYR A 55 12.35 17.87 9.59
CA TYR A 55 12.19 19.14 8.88
C TYR A 55 10.78 19.40 8.34
N THR A 56 9.76 18.70 8.86
CA THR A 56 8.36 18.80 8.39
C THR A 56 7.87 20.23 8.18
N PRO A 57 8.09 21.21 9.10
CA PRO A 57 7.60 22.57 8.92
C PRO A 57 8.09 23.23 7.62
N THR A 58 9.32 22.92 7.18
CA THR A 58 9.96 23.53 6.00
C THR A 58 9.26 23.17 4.70
N PHE A 59 8.71 21.95 4.59
CA PHE A 59 8.07 21.46 3.37
C PHE A 59 6.62 21.03 3.56
N ARG A 60 5.99 21.37 4.70
CA ARG A 60 4.61 20.99 5.03
C ARG A 60 3.60 21.31 3.93
N GLN A 61 3.73 22.47 3.29
CA GLN A 61 2.85 22.89 2.18
C GLN A 61 2.85 21.89 1.01
N ARG A 62 4.01 21.26 0.75
CA ARG A 62 4.17 20.27 -0.32
C ARG A 62 3.57 18.91 0.06
N LEU A 63 3.43 18.63 1.36
CA LEU A 63 2.77 17.42 1.87
C LEU A 63 1.24 17.51 1.83
N LEU A 64 0.66 18.72 1.85
CA LEU A 64 -0.78 18.91 2.04
C LEU A 64 -1.66 18.05 1.11
N PRO A 65 -1.36 17.88 -0.20
CA PRO A 65 -2.19 17.03 -1.04
C PRO A 65 -2.22 15.56 -0.58
N ALA A 66 -1.08 15.02 -0.14
CA ALA A 66 -0.98 13.66 0.39
C ALA A 66 -1.71 13.54 1.74
N LEU A 67 -1.53 14.52 2.63
CA LEU A 67 -2.22 14.53 3.93
C LEU A 67 -3.74 14.64 3.77
N ARG A 68 -4.22 15.42 2.78
CA ARG A 68 -5.64 15.50 2.43
C ARG A 68 -6.17 14.18 1.89
N LEU A 69 -5.43 13.53 0.99
CA LEU A 69 -5.79 12.21 0.49
C LEU A 69 -5.85 11.17 1.62
N ALA A 70 -4.82 11.09 2.46
CA ALA A 70 -4.80 10.21 3.63
C ALA A 70 -5.97 10.48 4.58
N SER A 71 -6.28 11.76 4.83
CA SER A 71 -7.45 12.15 5.65
C SER A 71 -8.76 11.67 5.04
N ARG A 72 -8.90 11.77 3.72
CA ARG A 72 -10.10 11.32 3.01
C ARG A 72 -10.28 9.81 3.12
N LEU A 73 -9.20 9.05 2.92
CA LEU A 73 -9.17 7.59 3.01
C LEU A 73 -9.60 7.04 4.38
N ILE A 74 -9.54 7.86 5.44
CA ILE A 74 -9.96 7.47 6.80
C ILE A 74 -11.20 8.21 7.31
N GLN A 75 -11.87 9.00 6.45
CA GLN A 75 -13.06 9.76 6.82
C GLN A 75 -14.29 9.36 5.99
N GLU A 76 -14.09 8.91 4.76
CA GLU A 76 -15.18 8.50 3.88
C GLU A 76 -15.79 7.17 4.34
N GLU A 77 -17.11 7.13 4.42
CA GLU A 77 -17.85 6.00 5.01
C GLU A 77 -17.61 4.69 4.27
N CYS A 78 -17.40 4.75 2.95
CA CYS A 78 -17.08 3.60 2.13
C CYS A 78 -15.74 2.94 2.51
N HIS A 79 -14.81 3.69 3.10
CA HIS A 79 -13.50 3.20 3.53
C HIS A 79 -13.48 2.85 5.01
N LEU A 80 -14.34 3.50 5.81
CA LEU A 80 -14.49 3.18 7.23
C LEU A 80 -15.06 1.78 7.50
N ALA A 81 -15.76 1.18 6.53
CA ALA A 81 -16.23 -0.20 6.65
C ALA A 81 -15.09 -1.16 7.02
N TRP A 82 -13.89 -0.99 6.43
CA TRP A 82 -12.71 -1.81 6.72
C TRP A 82 -12.34 -1.73 8.21
N PHE A 83 -12.28 -0.52 8.77
CA PHE A 83 -12.00 -0.29 10.19
C PHE A 83 -13.12 -0.81 11.10
N CYS A 84 -14.38 -0.79 10.65
CA CYS A 84 -15.47 -1.42 11.39
C CYS A 84 -15.26 -2.94 11.51
N HIS A 85 -14.85 -3.62 10.45
CA HIS A 85 -14.54 -5.06 10.53
C HIS A 85 -13.37 -5.33 11.48
N VAL A 86 -12.33 -4.50 11.50
CA VAL A 86 -11.25 -4.63 12.48
C VAL A 86 -11.71 -4.42 13.92
N THR A 87 -12.59 -3.45 14.13
CA THR A 87 -13.09 -3.10 15.46
C THR A 87 -14.08 -4.14 16.01
N PHE A 88 -14.96 -4.66 15.15
CA PHE A 88 -16.11 -5.48 15.58
C PHE A 88 -16.07 -6.94 15.12
N GLY A 89 -15.13 -7.31 14.25
CA GLY A 89 -14.98 -8.68 13.77
C GLY A 89 -14.61 -9.61 14.92
N HIS A 90 -15.17 -10.81 14.94
CA HIS A 90 -14.85 -11.78 16.00
C HIS A 90 -13.54 -12.49 15.69
N LEU A 91 -12.75 -12.80 16.70
CA LEU A 91 -11.55 -13.59 16.51
C LEU A 91 -11.92 -15.05 16.20
N GLY A 92 -11.37 -15.58 15.12
CA GLY A 92 -11.49 -16.99 14.74
C GLY A 92 -10.12 -17.60 14.49
N THR A 93 -10.09 -18.93 14.41
CA THR A 93 -8.88 -19.70 14.09
C THR A 93 -9.15 -20.57 12.88
N ASP A 94 -8.26 -20.55 11.89
CA ASP A 94 -8.39 -21.36 10.68
C ASP A 94 -7.84 -22.79 10.87
N ALA A 95 -7.88 -23.60 9.81
CA ALA A 95 -7.40 -24.98 9.85
C ALA A 95 -5.88 -25.10 10.08
N GLN A 96 -5.12 -24.02 9.86
CA GLN A 96 -3.68 -23.91 10.07
C GLN A 96 -3.33 -23.30 11.44
N ASN A 97 -4.32 -23.14 12.32
CA ASN A 97 -4.18 -22.49 13.61
C ASN A 97 -3.74 -21.02 13.50
N ARG A 98 -4.02 -20.36 12.38
CA ARG A 98 -3.80 -18.91 12.20
C ARG A 98 -5.04 -18.17 12.65
N GLN A 99 -4.82 -17.03 13.31
CA GLN A 99 -5.90 -16.16 13.74
C GLN A 99 -6.44 -15.33 12.58
N TYR A 100 -7.75 -15.13 12.54
CA TYR A 100 -8.39 -14.25 11.57
C TYR A 100 -9.55 -13.47 12.18
N LEU A 101 -9.92 -12.38 11.53
CA LEU A 101 -11.12 -11.60 11.87
C LEU A 101 -12.32 -12.11 11.07
N GLY A 102 -13.27 -12.72 11.77
CA GLY A 102 -14.55 -13.18 11.23
C GLY A 102 -15.60 -12.07 11.20
N VAL A 103 -16.59 -12.21 10.30
CA VAL A 103 -17.63 -11.19 10.08
C VAL A 103 -18.49 -11.01 11.33
N SER A 104 -18.80 -9.75 11.66
CA SER A 104 -19.81 -9.42 12.65
C SER A 104 -20.91 -8.59 12.03
N SER A 105 -22.17 -8.93 12.33
CA SER A 105 -23.33 -8.15 11.87
C SER A 105 -23.32 -6.72 12.43
N SER A 106 -22.71 -6.50 13.60
CA SER A 106 -22.57 -5.16 14.18
C SER A 106 -21.62 -4.26 13.38
N ALA A 107 -20.65 -4.82 12.65
CA ALA A 107 -19.69 -4.05 11.86
C ALA A 107 -20.35 -3.23 10.74
N GLN A 108 -21.56 -3.59 10.31
CA GLN A 108 -22.29 -2.93 9.21
C GLN A 108 -23.24 -1.82 9.67
N SER A 109 -23.28 -1.52 10.97
CA SER A 109 -24.21 -0.55 11.54
C SER A 109 -23.67 0.89 11.46
N PRO A 110 -24.54 1.91 11.36
CA PRO A 110 -24.14 3.31 11.51
C PRO A 110 -23.42 3.59 12.84
N GLU A 111 -23.80 2.87 13.90
CA GLU A 111 -23.18 2.97 15.22
C GLU A 111 -21.70 2.52 15.18
N ALA A 112 -21.38 1.45 14.44
CA ALA A 112 -20.01 0.99 14.26
C ALA A 112 -19.13 2.06 13.59
N ILE A 113 -19.64 2.73 12.55
CA ILE A 113 -18.95 3.84 11.89
C ILE A 113 -18.67 4.97 12.89
N ASN A 114 -19.63 5.31 13.75
CA ASN A 114 -19.44 6.35 14.77
C ASN A 114 -18.39 5.97 15.82
N VAL A 115 -18.34 4.70 16.23
CA VAL A 115 -17.30 4.19 17.13
C VAL A 115 -15.93 4.31 16.48
N VAL A 116 -15.77 3.87 15.22
CA VAL A 116 -14.51 4.01 14.48
C VAL A 116 -14.09 5.48 14.35
N LYS A 117 -15.01 6.38 13.96
CA LYS A 117 -14.74 7.83 13.90
C LYS A 117 -14.33 8.41 15.26
N LYS A 118 -14.86 7.87 16.36
CA LYS A 118 -14.42 8.23 17.72
C LYS A 118 -13.03 7.70 18.01
N ASN A 119 -12.75 6.43 17.73
CA ASN A 119 -11.44 5.80 17.95
C ASN A 119 -10.34 6.51 17.18
N LEU A 120 -10.55 6.83 15.89
CA LEU A 120 -9.58 7.58 15.08
C LEU A 120 -9.31 8.99 15.64
N ARG A 121 -10.33 9.66 16.20
CA ARG A 121 -10.17 10.96 16.87
C ARG A 121 -9.43 10.84 18.19
N ASP A 122 -9.72 9.81 18.99
CA ASP A 122 -9.04 9.59 20.26
C ASP A 122 -7.57 9.20 20.03
N MET A 123 -7.30 8.35 19.04
CA MET A 123 -5.95 7.97 18.63
C MET A 123 -5.14 9.19 18.14
N ALA A 124 -5.79 10.18 17.53
CA ALA A 124 -5.14 11.44 17.15
C ALA A 124 -4.54 12.19 18.35
N SER A 125 -4.99 11.94 19.58
CA SER A 125 -4.40 12.56 20.77
C SER A 125 -3.11 11.88 21.24
N VAL A 126 -2.84 10.66 20.78
CA VAL A 126 -1.69 9.85 21.24
C VAL A 126 -0.69 9.51 20.14
N ILE A 127 -1.08 9.45 18.87
CA ILE A 127 -0.17 9.03 17.80
C ILE A 127 1.00 10.02 17.61
N SER A 128 2.14 9.48 17.17
CA SER A 128 3.29 10.24 16.70
C SER A 128 3.63 9.88 15.25
N LEU A 129 4.05 10.88 14.48
CA LEU A 129 4.58 10.72 13.12
C LEU A 129 6.03 11.20 13.09
N MET A 130 6.92 10.49 12.40
CA MET A 130 8.30 10.94 12.25
C MET A 130 8.92 10.52 10.93
N TRP A 131 9.97 11.24 10.55
CA TRP A 131 10.90 10.79 9.53
C TRP A 131 11.98 9.96 10.18
N TRP A 132 12.30 8.86 9.52
CA TRP A 132 13.41 8.00 9.85
C TRP A 132 14.74 8.75 9.69
N PRO A 133 15.66 8.74 10.68
CA PRO A 133 16.93 9.44 10.55
C PRO A 133 17.81 8.83 9.45
N ARG A 134 18.39 9.66 8.58
CA ARG A 134 19.10 9.22 7.36
C ARG A 134 20.20 8.21 7.62
N LYS A 135 20.87 8.29 8.78
CA LYS A 135 21.94 7.36 9.17
C LYS A 135 21.49 5.91 9.28
N TYR A 136 20.19 5.65 9.36
CA TYR A 136 19.61 4.30 9.45
C TYR A 136 18.94 3.85 8.14
N ARG A 137 19.03 4.60 7.03
CA ARG A 137 18.34 4.26 5.76
C ARG A 137 18.74 2.90 5.19
N ASP A 138 19.98 2.46 5.46
CA ASP A 138 20.56 1.25 4.90
C ASP A 138 20.35 0.02 5.81
N THR A 139 19.63 0.16 6.93
CA THR A 139 19.23 -0.98 7.76
C THR A 139 18.14 -1.81 7.07
N LYS A 140 17.86 -3.01 7.60
CA LYS A 140 16.76 -3.85 7.12
C LYS A 140 15.44 -3.07 7.07
N ASP A 141 15.18 -2.33 8.13
CA ASP A 141 13.94 -1.61 8.35
C ASP A 141 13.91 -0.27 7.60
N GLY A 142 15.08 0.38 7.41
CA GLY A 142 15.22 1.62 6.65
C GLY A 142 14.94 1.49 5.14
N LYS A 143 14.77 0.26 4.65
CA LYS A 143 14.33 -0.04 3.28
C LYS A 143 12.80 -0.03 3.11
N ALA A 144 12.03 -0.06 4.20
CA ALA A 144 10.57 0.05 4.15
C ALA A 144 10.13 1.48 3.85
N TRP A 145 8.99 1.66 3.18
CA TRP A 145 8.41 2.98 2.94
C TRP A 145 7.92 3.63 4.24
N GLY A 146 7.38 2.81 5.14
CA GLY A 146 7.01 3.16 6.49
C GLY A 146 7.14 1.95 7.41
N LEU A 147 7.07 2.21 8.72
CA LEU A 147 6.86 1.21 9.77
C LEU A 147 6.05 1.82 10.90
N CYS A 148 5.23 1.01 11.56
CA CYS A 148 4.53 1.36 12.78
C CYS A 148 5.14 0.64 13.99
N PHE A 149 5.38 1.39 15.06
CA PHE A 149 5.86 0.87 16.34
C PHE A 149 4.79 1.12 17.41
N GLN A 150 4.65 0.21 18.37
CA GLN A 150 3.66 0.32 19.45
C GLN A 150 4.04 1.41 20.47
N SER A 151 5.33 1.60 20.71
CA SER A 151 5.83 2.56 21.69
C SER A 151 7.18 3.16 21.33
N LEU A 152 7.55 4.24 22.03
CA LEU A 152 8.86 4.88 21.95
C LEU A 152 10.02 3.94 22.27
N ARG A 153 9.79 2.92 23.11
CA ARG A 153 10.84 2.00 23.56
C ARG A 153 11.25 1.02 22.47
N ASP A 154 10.39 0.85 21.47
CA ASP A 154 10.60 -0.09 20.37
C ASP A 154 11.41 0.55 19.24
N LEU A 155 11.63 1.87 19.28
CA LEU A 155 12.44 2.59 18.31
C LEU A 155 13.94 2.35 18.57
N PRO A 156 14.70 1.75 17.61
CA PRO A 156 16.13 1.47 17.78
C PRO A 156 17.00 2.71 18.03
N TRP A 157 16.48 3.90 17.73
CA TRP A 157 17.18 5.19 17.80
C TRP A 157 16.49 6.21 18.71
N VAL A 158 15.64 5.76 19.64
CA VAL A 158 14.96 6.67 20.58
C VAL A 158 15.93 7.58 21.35
N ASN A 159 17.15 7.12 21.60
CA ASN A 159 18.19 7.86 22.31
C ASN A 159 18.76 9.06 21.54
N ASP A 160 18.49 9.18 20.23
CA ASP A 160 18.89 10.35 19.43
C ASP A 160 17.94 11.55 19.63
N PHE A 161 16.81 11.35 20.31
CA PHE A 161 15.76 12.35 20.50
C PHE A 161 15.63 12.72 21.97
N GLU A 162 15.35 13.99 22.23
CA GLU A 162 15.02 14.44 23.57
C GLU A 162 13.52 14.26 23.84
N ARG A 163 13.12 14.11 25.11
CA ARG A 163 11.70 13.98 25.48
C ARG A 163 10.82 15.12 24.94
N ARG A 164 11.39 16.34 24.81
CA ARG A 164 10.69 17.53 24.28
C ARG A 164 10.47 17.49 22.76
N ASP A 165 11.17 16.63 22.04
CA ASP A 165 11.01 16.45 20.60
C ASP A 165 9.73 15.69 20.25
N PHE A 166 9.22 14.92 21.22
CA PHE A 166 8.01 14.13 21.05
C PHE A 166 6.75 14.97 21.26
N PRO A 167 5.71 14.72 20.44
CA PRO A 167 4.39 15.27 20.65
C PRO A 167 3.87 15.02 22.07
N SER A 168 3.26 16.03 22.71
CA SER A 168 2.64 15.82 24.02
C SER A 168 1.50 14.81 23.92
N VAL A 169 1.49 13.84 24.82
CA VAL A 169 0.42 12.84 24.97
C VAL A 169 -0.26 13.06 26.33
N PRO A 170 -1.60 13.07 26.42
CA PRO A 170 -2.30 13.19 27.70
C PRO A 170 -1.91 12.04 28.65
N ASP A 171 -1.58 12.36 29.91
CA ASP A 171 -1.13 11.35 30.88
C ASP A 171 -2.15 10.22 31.12
N ARG A 172 -1.65 8.98 31.13
CA ARG A 172 -2.18 7.76 31.79
C ARG A 172 -3.56 7.19 31.39
N ARG A 173 -4.27 7.73 30.41
CA ARG A 173 -5.60 7.16 30.03
C ARG A 173 -5.57 6.00 29.04
N TRP A 174 -4.43 5.72 28.43
CA TRP A 174 -4.31 4.73 27.37
C TRP A 174 -3.33 3.66 27.82
N ASN A 175 -3.72 2.39 27.70
CA ASN A 175 -2.98 1.19 28.12
C ASN A 175 -1.61 1.06 27.42
N ASN A 176 -0.66 1.93 27.75
CA ASN A 176 0.72 1.98 27.24
C ASN A 176 0.91 2.09 25.71
N SER A 177 -0.14 2.01 24.89
CA SER A 177 -0.05 2.13 23.43
C SER A 177 0.13 3.58 23.01
N HIS A 178 1.31 3.90 22.50
CA HIS A 178 1.66 5.18 21.90
C HIS A 178 2.20 4.88 20.50
N PRO A 179 1.30 4.61 19.53
CA PRO A 179 1.74 4.21 18.21
C PRO A 179 2.55 5.31 17.53
N ILE A 180 3.61 4.90 16.84
CA ILE A 180 4.54 5.78 16.14
C ILE A 180 4.69 5.30 14.72
N ILE A 181 4.32 6.15 13.77
CA ILE A 181 4.54 5.91 12.34
C ILE A 181 5.86 6.57 11.95
N CYS A 182 6.81 5.74 11.51
CA CYS A 182 8.11 6.14 10.99
C CYS A 182 8.09 6.05 9.47
N LEU A 183 8.37 7.14 8.77
CA LEU A 183 8.39 7.21 7.31
C LEU A 183 9.82 7.24 6.77
N ASN A 184 10.05 6.57 5.63
CA ASN A 184 11.35 6.52 4.96
C ASN A 184 11.91 7.93 4.67
N PRO A 185 13.23 8.17 4.86
CA PRO A 185 13.81 9.50 4.62
C PRO A 185 13.72 9.95 3.15
N ILE A 186 13.51 9.04 2.19
CA ILE A 186 13.36 9.38 0.77
C ILE A 186 12.16 10.31 0.53
N PHE A 187 11.07 10.17 1.30
CA PHE A 187 9.95 11.09 1.23
C PHE A 187 10.40 12.49 1.65
N GLN A 188 11.06 12.61 2.80
CA GLN A 188 11.58 13.89 3.28
C GLN A 188 12.52 14.53 2.25
N GLU A 189 13.46 13.76 1.68
CA GLU A 189 14.39 14.25 0.65
C GLU A 189 13.66 14.76 -0.60
N PHE A 190 12.69 13.99 -1.09
CA PHE A 190 11.88 14.41 -2.23
C PHE A 190 11.09 15.68 -1.93
N PHE A 191 10.38 15.74 -0.80
CA PHE A 191 9.57 16.91 -0.47
C PHE A 191 10.39 18.15 -0.11
N TYR A 192 11.61 17.98 0.40
CA TYR A 192 12.51 19.07 0.76
C TYR A 192 13.21 19.66 -0.49
N ASP A 193 13.81 18.84 -1.36
CA ASP A 193 14.61 19.32 -2.50
C ASP A 193 13.98 18.98 -3.87
N GLY A 194 13.47 17.76 -4.05
CA GLY A 194 13.06 17.25 -5.37
C GLY A 194 11.71 17.79 -5.88
N PHE A 195 10.77 18.08 -5.00
CA PHE A 195 9.35 18.29 -5.32
C PHE A 195 9.13 19.44 -6.30
N ALA A 196 9.82 20.58 -6.08
CA ALA A 196 9.63 21.78 -6.88
C ALA A 196 10.10 21.62 -8.33
N THR A 197 11.11 20.76 -8.56
CA THR A 197 11.68 20.48 -9.88
C THR A 197 11.10 19.24 -10.56
N ALA A 198 10.33 18.44 -9.82
CA ALA A 198 9.72 17.22 -10.34
C ALA A 198 8.57 17.53 -11.30
N SER A 199 8.36 16.65 -12.29
CA SER A 199 7.18 16.68 -13.13
C SER A 199 5.90 16.51 -12.30
N ARG A 200 4.75 16.94 -12.84
CA ARG A 200 3.46 16.75 -12.16
C ARG A 200 3.17 15.28 -11.89
N CYS A 201 3.48 14.38 -12.83
CA CYS A 201 3.27 12.95 -12.64
C CYS A 201 4.12 12.42 -11.50
N THR A 202 5.40 12.79 -11.44
CA THR A 202 6.30 12.37 -10.39
C THR A 202 5.89 12.91 -9.01
N GLN A 203 5.42 14.16 -8.95
CA GLN A 203 4.78 14.71 -7.74
C GLN A 203 3.59 13.85 -7.32
N TYR A 204 2.69 13.50 -8.23
CA TYR A 204 1.52 12.67 -7.92
C TYR A 204 1.89 11.27 -7.43
N ARG A 205 2.89 10.61 -8.02
CA ARG A 205 3.34 9.30 -7.53
C ARG A 205 3.86 9.38 -6.11
N MET A 206 4.69 10.36 -5.80
CA MET A 206 5.23 10.55 -4.44
C MET A 206 4.16 10.95 -3.43
N LEU A 207 3.23 11.82 -3.82
CA LEU A 207 2.09 12.19 -2.99
C LEU A 207 1.19 10.98 -2.71
N TYR A 208 0.96 10.15 -3.74
CA TYR A 208 0.14 8.95 -3.63
C TYR A 208 0.80 7.93 -2.71
N LEU A 209 2.06 7.57 -2.96
CA LEU A 209 2.83 6.65 -2.11
C LEU A 209 2.87 7.12 -0.67
N LEU A 210 3.13 8.41 -0.42
CA LEU A 210 3.12 8.94 0.95
C LEU A 210 1.75 8.77 1.61
N ALA A 211 0.66 9.09 0.89
CA ALA A 211 -0.69 8.98 1.43
C ALA A 211 -1.07 7.53 1.73
N THR A 212 -0.75 6.59 0.84
CA THR A 212 -1.05 5.16 1.05
C THR A 212 -0.18 4.57 2.15
N THR A 213 1.12 4.87 2.18
CA THR A 213 2.00 4.44 3.29
C THR A 213 1.52 4.99 4.63
N LEU A 214 1.13 6.28 4.71
CA LEU A 214 0.59 6.84 5.95
C LEU A 214 -0.62 6.07 6.46
N VAL A 215 -1.56 5.70 5.58
CA VAL A 215 -2.76 4.97 6.00
C VAL A 215 -2.47 3.49 6.25
N HIS A 216 -1.55 2.89 5.50
CA HIS A 216 -1.04 1.53 5.74
C HIS A 216 -0.48 1.42 7.17
N GLU A 217 0.45 2.30 7.55
CA GLU A 217 1.01 2.27 8.91
C GLU A 217 -0.01 2.69 9.98
N LEU A 218 -0.97 3.54 9.61
CA LEU A 218 -2.07 3.93 10.50
C LEU A 218 -3.00 2.76 10.81
N VAL A 219 -3.17 1.81 9.88
CA VAL A 219 -3.95 0.60 10.11
C VAL A 219 -3.32 -0.24 11.21
N HIS A 220 -2.00 -0.41 11.17
CA HIS A 220 -1.24 -1.07 12.23
C HIS A 220 -1.36 -0.31 13.56
N ALA A 221 -1.20 1.01 13.53
CA ALA A 221 -1.40 1.86 14.70
C ALA A 221 -2.82 1.73 15.29
N TYR A 222 -3.84 1.65 14.43
CA TYR A 222 -5.23 1.51 14.85
C TYR A 222 -5.46 0.16 15.53
N TRP A 223 -4.90 -0.92 14.98
CA TRP A 223 -4.92 -2.25 15.61
C TRP A 223 -4.31 -2.22 17.02
N MET A 224 -3.12 -1.62 17.16
CA MET A 224 -2.45 -1.43 18.45
C MET A 224 -3.23 -0.51 19.41
N PHE A 225 -4.04 0.41 18.89
CA PHE A 225 -4.76 1.41 19.67
C PHE A 225 -6.07 0.88 20.25
N ILE A 226 -6.84 0.08 19.50
CA ILE A 226 -8.13 -0.43 19.97
C ILE A 226 -8.01 -1.52 21.04
N ASP A 227 -6.78 -1.97 21.34
CA ASP A 227 -6.38 -2.81 22.48
C ASP A 227 -7.47 -3.81 22.92
N ARG A 228 -7.66 -4.84 22.08
CA ARG A 228 -8.72 -5.82 22.30
C ARG A 228 -8.29 -6.81 23.38
N GLU A 229 -9.00 -6.84 24.50
CA GLU A 229 -8.70 -7.72 25.64
C GLU A 229 -8.59 -9.20 25.24
N GLU A 230 -9.37 -9.61 24.25
CA GLU A 230 -9.40 -10.95 23.66
C GLU A 230 -8.04 -11.40 23.06
N PHE A 231 -7.09 -10.47 22.87
CA PHE A 231 -5.79 -10.72 22.26
C PHE A 231 -4.64 -10.73 23.26
N HIS A 232 -4.89 -10.47 24.55
CA HIS A 232 -3.83 -10.38 25.57
C HIS A 232 -3.06 -11.69 25.80
N ASP A 233 -3.65 -12.84 25.48
CA ASP A 233 -3.04 -14.16 25.63
C ASP A 233 -2.09 -14.52 24.47
N TYR A 234 -2.02 -13.68 23.43
CA TYR A 234 -1.22 -13.94 22.23
C TYR A 234 0.03 -13.06 22.19
N ASP A 235 0.99 -13.45 21.33
CA ASP A 235 2.20 -12.67 21.12
C ASP A 235 1.80 -11.25 20.66
N TRP A 236 2.04 -10.27 21.53
CA TRP A 236 1.49 -8.91 21.50
C TRP A 236 1.89 -8.07 20.27
N GLY A 237 2.56 -8.67 19.29
CA GLY A 237 2.92 -8.06 18.01
C GLY A 237 2.38 -8.78 16.78
N GLN A 238 1.64 -9.90 16.91
CA GLN A 238 1.14 -10.62 15.75
C GLN A 238 -0.27 -10.15 15.36
N GLU A 239 -0.38 -9.59 14.17
CA GLU A 239 -1.67 -9.22 13.59
C GLU A 239 -2.49 -10.47 13.21
N PRO A 240 -3.82 -10.44 13.34
CA PRO A 240 -4.67 -11.45 12.76
C PRO A 240 -4.69 -11.31 11.23
N LEU A 241 -5.03 -12.39 10.53
CA LEU A 241 -5.47 -12.30 9.15
C LEU A 241 -6.74 -11.44 9.09
N PHE A 242 -6.86 -10.55 8.11
CA PHE A 242 -8.09 -9.75 7.97
C PHE A 242 -9.33 -10.61 7.73
N ASN A 243 -9.14 -11.75 7.06
CA ASN A 243 -10.13 -12.81 6.95
C ASN A 243 -9.44 -14.17 6.78
N ARG A 244 -10.17 -15.27 6.94
CA ARG A 244 -9.61 -16.64 6.88
C ARG A 244 -8.96 -17.03 5.55
N HIS A 245 -9.22 -16.30 4.47
CA HIS A 245 -8.68 -16.55 3.14
C HIS A 245 -7.40 -15.75 2.85
N ASP A 246 -7.02 -14.82 3.73
CA ASP A 246 -5.78 -14.08 3.57
C ASP A 246 -4.56 -15.00 3.78
N GLU A 247 -3.54 -14.80 2.95
CA GLU A 247 -2.31 -15.58 3.01
C GLU A 247 -1.36 -15.10 4.11
N LYS A 248 -1.40 -13.80 4.42
CA LYS A 248 -0.46 -13.13 5.34
C LYS A 248 -1.20 -12.27 6.35
N SER A 249 -0.71 -12.31 7.59
CA SER A 249 -1.12 -11.44 8.69
C SER A 249 -0.47 -10.06 8.51
N GLU A 250 -1.08 -9.24 7.67
CA GLU A 250 -0.60 -7.88 7.40
C GLU A 250 -1.83 -7.02 7.04
N LEU A 251 -2.34 -6.32 8.06
CA LEU A 251 -3.58 -5.57 7.95
C LEU A 251 -3.48 -4.38 7.00
N GLY A 252 -2.31 -3.76 6.88
CA GLY A 252 -2.05 -2.63 5.98
C GLY A 252 -2.24 -3.01 4.51
N PHE A 253 -1.70 -4.15 4.07
CA PHE A 253 -1.90 -4.68 2.72
C PHE A 253 -3.33 -5.15 2.49
N SER A 254 -3.98 -5.67 3.53
CA SER A 254 -5.40 -6.02 3.43
C SER A 254 -6.24 -4.76 3.21
N TRP A 255 -5.94 -3.67 3.93
CA TRP A 255 -6.56 -2.37 3.71
C TRP A 255 -6.30 -1.82 2.30
N GLU A 256 -5.06 -1.85 1.81
CA GLU A 256 -4.73 -1.39 0.45
C GLU A 256 -5.51 -2.19 -0.60
N THR A 257 -5.53 -3.53 -0.48
CA THR A 257 -6.22 -4.40 -1.43
C THR A 257 -7.72 -4.15 -1.40
N THR A 258 -8.34 -4.09 -0.22
CA THR A 258 -9.80 -3.91 -0.09
C THR A 258 -10.27 -2.49 -0.44
N THR A 259 -9.45 -1.47 -0.18
CA THR A 259 -9.82 -0.05 -0.33
C THR A 259 -9.39 0.52 -1.68
N LEU A 260 -8.16 0.21 -2.11
CA LEU A 260 -7.56 0.74 -3.33
C LEU A 260 -7.65 -0.27 -4.49
N GLY A 261 -7.96 -1.53 -4.19
CA GLY A 261 -8.04 -2.62 -5.16
C GLY A 261 -6.69 -3.30 -5.41
N ARG A 262 -5.61 -2.76 -4.85
CA ARG A 262 -4.23 -3.24 -5.06
C ARG A 262 -3.25 -2.58 -4.10
N VAL A 263 -2.09 -3.20 -3.96
CA VAL A 263 -0.88 -2.60 -3.39
C VAL A 263 -0.11 -1.90 -4.50
N ALA A 264 0.35 -0.69 -4.26
CA ALA A 264 1.09 0.10 -5.25
C ALA A 264 2.54 0.25 -4.84
N ASP A 265 3.43 -0.29 -5.66
CA ASP A 265 4.86 -0.24 -5.45
C ASP A 265 5.53 0.68 -6.47
N ALA A 266 6.50 1.46 -6.00
CA ALA A 266 7.38 2.19 -6.91
C ALA A 266 8.29 1.22 -7.69
N ILE A 267 8.67 1.59 -8.91
CA ILE A 267 9.93 1.12 -9.51
C ILE A 267 10.96 2.24 -9.48
N GLU A 268 12.10 1.95 -8.87
CA GLU A 268 13.28 2.80 -8.90
C GLU A 268 14.11 2.47 -10.13
N GLY A 269 14.22 3.42 -11.07
CA GLY A 269 15.33 3.38 -12.03
C GLY A 269 16.61 3.76 -11.31
N THR A 270 17.60 2.86 -11.27
CA THR A 270 18.98 3.07 -10.77
C THR A 270 19.09 4.00 -9.57
N THR A 271 19.16 3.42 -8.37
CA THR A 271 19.51 4.10 -7.09
C THR A 271 18.54 5.19 -6.66
N LEU A 272 17.66 4.91 -5.67
CA LEU A 272 17.03 5.88 -4.75
C LEU A 272 17.16 7.34 -5.20
N SER A 273 16.51 7.69 -6.31
CA SER A 273 16.74 8.99 -6.91
C SER A 273 15.97 9.99 -6.06
N PRO A 274 16.59 11.08 -5.59
CA PRO A 274 15.85 12.18 -4.94
C PRO A 274 14.81 12.82 -5.89
N ARG A 275 14.79 12.40 -7.16
CA ARG A 275 13.79 12.78 -8.15
C ARG A 275 12.48 12.01 -8.03
N GLY A 276 12.38 10.98 -7.21
CA GLY A 276 11.15 10.17 -7.05
C GLY A 276 11.03 9.03 -8.08
N PRO A 277 9.94 8.23 -8.00
CA PRO A 277 9.73 7.06 -8.84
C PRO A 277 9.28 7.45 -10.25
N THR A 278 9.80 6.74 -11.24
CA THR A 278 9.42 6.90 -12.64
C THR A 278 8.04 6.30 -12.92
N MET A 279 7.66 5.25 -12.22
CA MET A 279 6.44 4.48 -12.43
C MET A 279 5.98 3.83 -11.12
N LEU A 280 4.69 3.49 -11.07
CA LEU A 280 4.10 2.66 -10.02
C LEU A 280 3.56 1.37 -10.64
N PHE A 281 3.60 0.28 -9.90
CA PHE A 281 3.14 -1.03 -10.31
C PHE A 281 2.34 -1.70 -9.20
N SER A 282 1.52 -2.67 -9.58
CA SER A 282 0.92 -3.63 -8.67
C SER A 282 1.38 -5.02 -9.07
N ILE A 283 2.03 -5.73 -8.16
CA ILE A 283 2.62 -7.04 -8.43
C ILE A 283 1.79 -8.10 -7.71
N GLN A 284 1.43 -9.14 -8.44
CA GLN A 284 0.80 -10.34 -7.90
C GLN A 284 1.64 -11.55 -8.30
N THR A 285 1.82 -12.49 -7.37
CA THR A 285 2.61 -13.70 -7.59
C THR A 285 1.81 -14.89 -7.12
N SER A 286 1.84 -15.97 -7.89
CA SER A 286 1.37 -17.28 -7.45
C SER A 286 2.42 -18.35 -7.75
N THR A 287 2.51 -19.35 -6.88
CA THR A 287 3.43 -20.48 -7.01
C THR A 287 2.68 -21.72 -7.48
N TYR A 288 3.30 -22.55 -8.31
CA TYR A 288 2.67 -23.77 -8.82
C TYR A 288 3.64 -24.96 -8.78
N LYS A 289 3.09 -26.18 -8.74
CA LYS A 289 3.89 -27.42 -8.64
C LYS A 289 4.12 -28.12 -9.98
N ASN A 290 3.19 -27.96 -10.92
CA ASN A 290 3.24 -28.62 -12.23
C ASN A 290 2.50 -27.77 -13.29
N SER A 291 2.63 -28.15 -14.55
CA SER A 291 2.04 -27.43 -15.70
C SER A 291 0.51 -27.35 -15.68
N ARG A 292 -0.18 -28.30 -15.05
CA ARG A 292 -1.64 -28.24 -14.90
C ARG A 292 -2.03 -27.17 -13.88
N ASP A 293 -1.33 -27.13 -12.74
CA ASP A 293 -1.53 -26.11 -11.71
C ASP A 293 -1.18 -24.71 -12.25
N ARG A 294 -0.15 -24.60 -13.09
CA ARG A 294 0.26 -23.35 -13.75
C ARG A 294 -0.92 -22.63 -14.42
N VAL A 295 -1.73 -23.34 -15.20
CA VAL A 295 -2.89 -22.74 -15.91
C VAL A 295 -3.93 -22.23 -14.91
N ALA A 296 -4.20 -23.00 -13.86
CA ALA A 296 -5.14 -22.60 -12.82
C ALA A 296 -4.63 -21.38 -12.03
N GLU A 297 -3.35 -21.35 -11.67
CA GLU A 297 -2.74 -20.21 -10.97
C GLU A 297 -2.68 -18.95 -11.85
N LEU A 298 -2.34 -19.09 -13.14
CA LEU A 298 -2.37 -17.97 -14.08
C LEU A 298 -3.77 -17.37 -14.19
N GLY A 299 -4.80 -18.23 -14.26
CA GLY A 299 -6.20 -17.80 -14.30
C GLY A 299 -6.70 -17.10 -13.04
N LYS A 300 -6.00 -17.23 -11.90
CA LYS A 300 -6.26 -16.42 -10.70
C LYS A 300 -5.63 -15.04 -10.78
N LEU A 301 -4.51 -14.91 -11.50
CA LEU A 301 -3.72 -13.69 -11.59
C LEU A 301 -4.11 -12.80 -12.78
N ILE A 302 -4.70 -13.36 -13.83
CA ILE A 302 -5.24 -12.64 -15.00
C ILE A 302 -6.52 -13.32 -15.49
N ASP A 303 -7.52 -12.53 -15.87
CA ASP A 303 -8.66 -13.05 -16.65
C ASP A 303 -8.22 -13.23 -18.11
N ASP A 304 -8.07 -14.48 -18.51
CA ASP A 304 -7.63 -14.86 -19.85
C ASP A 304 -8.66 -14.54 -20.95
N ARG A 305 -9.92 -14.30 -20.57
CA ARG A 305 -11.02 -14.07 -21.53
C ARG A 305 -10.93 -12.74 -22.28
N GLY A 306 -10.14 -11.79 -21.79
CA GLY A 306 -9.96 -10.47 -22.39
C GLY A 306 -8.50 -10.07 -22.64
N CYS A 307 -7.54 -10.78 -22.05
CA CYS A 307 -6.13 -10.40 -22.11
C CYS A 307 -5.47 -10.95 -23.38
N ARG A 308 -5.24 -10.08 -24.38
CA ARG A 308 -4.38 -10.43 -25.52
C ARG A 308 -2.93 -10.33 -25.08
N VAL A 309 -2.33 -11.46 -24.79
CA VAL A 309 -0.93 -11.58 -24.40
C VAL A 309 -0.08 -11.69 -25.68
N GLN A 310 0.84 -10.75 -25.87
CA GLN A 310 1.88 -10.82 -26.89
C GLN A 310 3.16 -11.31 -26.24
N GLU A 311 3.66 -12.45 -26.70
CA GLU A 311 4.95 -12.97 -26.26
C GLU A 311 6.08 -12.06 -26.79
N ILE A 312 7.04 -11.73 -25.92
CA ILE A 312 8.21 -10.97 -26.32
C ILE A 312 9.36 -11.94 -26.55
N THR A 313 9.41 -12.50 -27.76
CA THR A 313 10.41 -13.50 -28.17
C THR A 313 11.78 -12.91 -28.52
N HIS A 314 11.88 -11.58 -28.66
CA HIS A 314 13.09 -10.88 -29.13
C HIS A 314 13.87 -10.16 -28.03
N LEU A 315 13.49 -10.32 -26.75
CA LEU A 315 14.32 -9.83 -25.66
C LEU A 315 15.59 -10.70 -25.57
N LEU A 316 16.72 -10.01 -25.71
CA LEU A 316 18.11 -10.47 -25.88
C LEU A 316 18.61 -11.42 -24.73
N PRO A 317 19.76 -12.12 -24.91
CA PRO A 317 20.15 -13.42 -24.32
C PRO A 317 20.35 -13.34 -22.78
N PRO A 318 20.59 -14.46 -22.05
CA PRO A 318 20.18 -14.62 -20.65
C PRO A 318 20.73 -13.51 -19.76
N TYR A 319 19.93 -12.46 -19.58
CA TYR A 319 20.22 -11.45 -18.60
C TYR A 319 19.81 -12.01 -17.25
N ASP A 320 20.64 -11.75 -16.24
CA ASP A 320 20.34 -11.93 -14.83
C ASP A 320 19.24 -10.92 -14.46
N ILE A 321 18.02 -11.13 -14.96
CA ILE A 321 16.94 -10.20 -14.72
C ILE A 321 16.49 -10.43 -13.28
N ASN A 322 16.87 -9.50 -12.40
CA ASN A 322 16.41 -9.46 -11.01
C ASN A 322 14.93 -9.05 -10.93
N LEU A 323 14.02 -9.84 -11.53
CA LEU A 323 12.59 -9.69 -11.30
C LEU A 323 12.21 -10.37 -9.98
N PRO A 324 11.20 -9.83 -9.27
CA PRO A 324 10.82 -10.35 -7.97
C PRO A 324 10.08 -11.70 -8.06
N THR A 325 10.80 -12.80 -7.85
CA THR A 325 10.32 -14.20 -7.92
C THR A 325 9.46 -14.68 -6.73
N LEU A 326 9.37 -13.88 -5.66
CA LEU A 326 8.55 -14.16 -4.48
C LEU A 326 7.35 -13.23 -4.43
N PRO A 327 6.26 -13.58 -3.71
CA PRO A 327 5.12 -12.69 -3.45
C PRO A 327 5.60 -11.34 -2.93
N TYR A 328 5.71 -10.41 -3.87
CA TYR A 328 6.37 -9.14 -3.71
C TYR A 328 5.42 -8.18 -3.01
N ARG A 329 5.85 -7.66 -1.85
CA ARG A 329 5.16 -6.57 -1.16
C ARG A 329 6.21 -5.70 -0.45
N GLY A 330 6.30 -4.42 -0.81
CA GLY A 330 7.15 -3.45 -0.10
C GLY A 330 8.66 -3.69 -0.20
N ASN A 331 9.35 -3.75 0.95
CA ASN A 331 10.82 -3.83 1.07
C ASN A 331 11.44 -5.20 0.68
N ALA A 332 10.62 -6.15 0.24
CA ALA A 332 11.06 -7.46 -0.24
C ALA A 332 11.91 -7.42 -1.52
N ARG A 333 12.20 -6.22 -2.07
CA ARG A 333 13.14 -5.98 -3.19
C ARG A 333 14.50 -6.66 -3.06
N THR A 334 14.93 -6.96 -1.83
CA THR A 334 16.23 -7.59 -1.58
C THR A 334 16.07 -8.96 -0.94
N GLY A 335 15.09 -9.76 -1.39
CA GLY A 335 15.17 -11.21 -1.23
C GLY A 335 16.50 -11.65 -1.81
N THR A 336 17.50 -11.83 -0.94
CA THR A 336 18.79 -12.42 -1.30
C THR A 336 18.50 -13.69 -2.04
N SER A 337 19.12 -13.87 -3.21
CA SER A 337 19.13 -15.05 -4.08
C SER A 337 19.48 -16.36 -3.34
N GLY A 338 18.66 -16.76 -2.39
CA GLY A 338 19.09 -17.57 -1.24
C GLY A 338 18.04 -18.57 -0.78
N LYS A 339 18.19 -19.79 -1.31
CA LYS A 339 17.78 -21.10 -0.78
C LYS A 339 16.30 -21.44 -0.59
N ASN A 340 15.36 -20.49 -0.65
CA ASN A 340 13.93 -20.78 -0.47
C ASN A 340 13.05 -20.16 -1.56
N MET A 341 13.53 -20.05 -2.80
CA MET A 341 12.63 -19.73 -3.90
C MET A 341 11.71 -20.93 -4.15
N PRO A 342 10.39 -20.73 -4.30
CA PRO A 342 9.51 -21.78 -4.81
C PRO A 342 10.02 -22.19 -6.19
N ALA A 343 10.09 -23.50 -6.45
CA ALA A 343 10.65 -24.03 -7.69
C ALA A 343 10.00 -23.42 -8.95
N ASN A 344 8.70 -23.07 -8.88
CA ASN A 344 8.03 -22.37 -9.97
C ASN A 344 7.07 -21.29 -9.49
N ALA A 345 7.10 -20.12 -10.15
CA ALA A 345 6.24 -18.97 -9.85
C ALA A 345 5.81 -18.22 -11.12
N ILE A 346 4.57 -17.73 -11.11
CA ILE A 346 4.02 -16.80 -12.09
C ILE A 346 3.88 -15.46 -11.43
N CYS A 347 4.39 -14.42 -12.07
CA CYS A 347 4.29 -13.06 -11.60
C CYS A 347 3.58 -12.20 -12.65
N VAL A 348 2.61 -11.42 -12.18
CA VAL A 348 1.83 -10.49 -12.99
C VAL A 348 2.05 -9.09 -12.46
N ILE A 349 2.62 -8.24 -13.29
CA ILE A 349 2.93 -6.85 -12.98
C ILE A 349 1.98 -5.95 -13.76
N HIS A 350 1.09 -5.25 -13.06
CA HIS A 350 0.25 -4.21 -13.66
C HIS A 350 0.95 -2.87 -13.53
N ALA A 351 1.20 -2.19 -14.64
CA ALA A 351 1.56 -0.77 -14.59
C ALA A 351 0.37 0.03 -14.06
N ILE A 352 0.60 1.04 -13.24
CA ILE A 352 -0.47 1.89 -12.72
C ILE A 352 -0.49 3.18 -13.55
N PRO A 353 -1.56 3.43 -14.34
CA PRO A 353 -1.66 4.64 -15.15
C PRO A 353 -1.71 5.89 -14.28
N MET A 354 -1.08 6.97 -14.73
CA MET A 354 -1.12 8.24 -14.00
C MET A 354 -2.52 8.85 -13.95
N SER A 355 -3.36 8.56 -14.94
CA SER A 355 -4.77 8.96 -14.91
C SER A 355 -5.52 8.32 -13.75
N TRP A 356 -5.15 7.10 -13.34
CA TRP A 356 -5.69 6.45 -12.14
C TRP A 356 -5.18 7.12 -10.86
N VAL A 357 -3.87 7.38 -10.77
CA VAL A 357 -3.26 8.07 -9.62
C VAL A 357 -3.87 9.46 -9.43
N ALA A 358 -3.95 10.26 -10.49
CA ALA A 358 -4.48 11.62 -10.45
C ALA A 358 -5.96 11.69 -10.02
N LYS A 359 -6.77 10.68 -10.37
CA LYS A 359 -8.18 10.59 -9.93
C LYS A 359 -8.33 10.55 -8.40
N TRP A 360 -7.36 10.01 -7.67
CA TRP A 360 -7.38 10.05 -6.19
C TRP A 360 -7.26 11.48 -5.64
N PHE A 361 -6.69 12.41 -6.40
CA PHE A 361 -6.54 13.81 -6.04
C PHE A 361 -7.64 14.73 -6.62
N SER A 362 -8.76 14.13 -7.06
CA SER A 362 -9.87 14.83 -7.68
C SER A 362 -11.11 14.91 -6.77
N GLU A 363 -11.56 16.13 -6.44
CA GLU A 363 -12.79 16.35 -5.65
C GLU A 363 -14.04 15.77 -6.33
N SER A 364 -14.17 15.93 -7.64
CA SER A 364 -15.33 15.43 -8.37
C SER A 364 -15.39 13.90 -8.37
N VAL A 365 -14.24 13.22 -8.45
CA VAL A 365 -14.16 11.75 -8.36
C VAL A 365 -14.62 11.27 -6.99
N TRP A 366 -14.17 11.91 -5.91
CA TRP A 366 -14.60 11.55 -4.56
C TRP A 366 -16.08 11.81 -4.32
N ARG A 367 -16.62 12.95 -4.79
CA ARG A 367 -18.06 13.22 -4.71
C ARG A 367 -18.87 12.13 -5.41
N LYS A 368 -18.45 11.73 -6.61
CA LYS A 368 -19.07 10.63 -7.35
C LYS A 368 -19.01 9.32 -6.57
N ARG A 369 -17.86 8.96 -6.00
CA ARG A 369 -17.72 7.73 -5.19
C ARG A 369 -18.63 7.73 -3.96
N ALA A 370 -18.76 8.87 -3.28
CA ALA A 370 -19.65 9.00 -2.14
C ALA A 370 -21.13 8.85 -2.55
N GLU A 371 -21.51 9.43 -3.69
CA GLU A 371 -22.85 9.27 -4.27
C GLU A 371 -23.14 7.84 -4.72
N ASP A 372 -22.19 7.19 -5.39
CA ASP A 372 -22.27 5.79 -5.81
C ASP A 372 -22.43 4.88 -4.59
N PHE A 373 -21.64 5.10 -3.53
CA PHE A 373 -21.75 4.34 -2.28
C PHE A 373 -23.10 4.54 -1.59
N LYS A 374 -23.59 5.80 -1.52
CA LYS A 374 -24.90 6.10 -0.94
C LYS A 374 -26.04 5.44 -1.72
N THR A 375 -25.93 5.39 -3.05
CA THR A 375 -26.96 4.85 -3.94
C THR A 375 -26.97 3.32 -3.94
N ARG A 376 -25.79 2.69 -4.07
CA ARG A 376 -25.68 1.22 -4.21
C ARG A 376 -25.55 0.49 -2.88
N GLY A 377 -25.05 1.15 -1.84
CA GLY A 377 -24.73 0.53 -0.56
C GLY A 377 -23.46 -0.35 -0.59
N ASP A 378 -22.72 -0.31 -1.69
CA ASP A 378 -21.46 -1.03 -1.88
C ASP A 378 -20.34 -0.10 -2.36
N TYR A 379 -19.11 -0.48 -2.05
CA TYR A 379 -17.93 0.16 -2.60
C TYR A 379 -17.18 -0.83 -3.48
N VAL A 380 -16.84 -0.37 -4.67
CA VAL A 380 -16.02 -1.11 -5.61
C VAL A 380 -14.75 -0.27 -5.78
N PRO A 381 -13.57 -0.81 -5.45
CA PRO A 381 -12.33 -0.09 -5.71
C PRO A 381 -12.22 0.30 -7.19
N PRO A 382 -11.61 1.46 -7.50
CA PRO A 382 -11.48 1.89 -8.87
C PRO A 382 -10.54 0.97 -9.65
N GLY A 383 -11.01 0.44 -10.78
CA GLY A 383 -10.14 -0.25 -11.73
C GLY A 383 -9.11 0.67 -12.36
N LEU A 384 -7.97 0.13 -12.81
CA LEU A 384 -6.94 0.89 -13.53
C LEU A 384 -7.46 1.44 -14.86
N GLY A 385 -8.47 0.79 -15.44
CA GLY A 385 -8.81 0.97 -16.85
C GLY A 385 -7.80 0.24 -17.74
N PRO A 386 -7.69 0.61 -19.02
CA PRO A 386 -6.67 0.07 -19.90
C PRO A 386 -5.28 0.28 -19.31
N THR A 387 -4.56 -0.81 -19.08
CA THR A 387 -3.18 -0.75 -18.60
C THR A 387 -2.31 -1.82 -19.25
N LEU A 388 -1.01 -1.62 -19.11
CA LEU A 388 0.01 -2.57 -19.49
C LEU A 388 0.20 -3.61 -18.38
N VAL A 389 0.14 -4.88 -18.76
CA VAL A 389 0.36 -6.04 -17.90
C VAL A 389 1.58 -6.78 -18.40
N LEU A 390 2.58 -6.95 -17.54
CA LEU A 390 3.69 -7.87 -17.77
C LEU A 390 3.38 -9.19 -17.07
N VAL A 391 3.51 -10.29 -17.78
CA VAL A 391 3.43 -11.63 -17.19
C VAL A 391 4.78 -12.28 -17.39
N TYR A 392 5.38 -12.77 -16.31
CA TYR A 392 6.58 -13.58 -16.43
C TYR A 392 6.53 -14.78 -15.53
N GLU A 393 7.27 -15.81 -15.93
CA GLU A 393 7.35 -17.09 -15.26
C GLU A 393 8.79 -17.36 -14.87
N SER A 394 8.99 -17.75 -13.63
CA SER A 394 10.27 -18.22 -13.13
C SER A 394 10.19 -19.72 -12.81
N MET A 395 11.18 -20.47 -13.28
CA MET A 395 11.36 -21.90 -13.02
C MET A 395 12.81 -22.12 -12.58
N ASP A 396 13.04 -22.83 -11.48
CA ASP A 396 14.39 -23.24 -11.02
C ASP A 396 15.45 -22.11 -11.06
N ASP A 397 15.08 -20.93 -10.55
CA ASP A 397 15.89 -19.70 -10.50
C ASP A 397 16.19 -19.02 -11.87
N SER A 398 15.65 -19.51 -12.99
CA SER A 398 15.66 -18.81 -14.29
C SER A 398 14.31 -18.15 -14.59
N ILE A 399 14.32 -17.15 -15.48
CA ILE A 399 13.11 -16.59 -16.09
C ILE A 399 12.97 -17.22 -17.46
N GLU A 400 11.91 -17.98 -17.66
CA GLU A 400 11.72 -18.82 -18.84
C GLU A 400 10.71 -18.22 -19.81
N TYR A 401 9.81 -17.37 -19.32
CA TYR A 401 8.75 -16.79 -20.12
C TYR A 401 8.50 -15.34 -19.71
N LEU A 402 8.41 -14.46 -20.71
CA LEU A 402 8.02 -13.06 -20.54
C LEU A 402 7.06 -12.67 -21.65
N SER A 403 5.90 -12.16 -21.26
CA SER A 403 4.89 -11.69 -22.18
C SER A 403 4.23 -10.41 -21.67
N VAL A 404 3.63 -9.68 -22.61
CA VAL A 404 3.06 -8.36 -22.36
C VAL A 404 1.67 -8.28 -22.96
N SER A 405 0.73 -7.72 -22.21
CA SER A 405 -0.57 -7.30 -22.71
C SER A 405 -0.71 -5.79 -22.57
N ILE A 406 -1.14 -5.12 -23.65
CA ILE A 406 -1.14 -3.65 -23.74
C ILE A 406 -2.52 -3.05 -23.41
N LYS A 407 -3.57 -3.86 -23.29
CA LYS A 407 -4.95 -3.37 -23.07
C LYS A 407 -5.80 -4.38 -22.30
N SER A 408 -5.40 -4.71 -21.07
CA SER A 408 -6.30 -5.46 -20.20
C SER A 408 -7.29 -4.50 -19.55
N GLU A 409 -8.57 -4.57 -19.96
CA GLU A 409 -9.66 -4.02 -19.14
C GLU A 409 -9.94 -4.92 -17.93
N ALA A 410 -9.53 -6.19 -18.01
CA ALA A 410 -9.57 -7.11 -16.89
C ALA A 410 -8.56 -6.66 -15.83
N ASP A 411 -9.09 -6.40 -14.65
CA ASP A 411 -8.34 -5.97 -13.48
C ASP A 411 -8.55 -7.02 -12.38
N PRO A 412 -7.77 -8.11 -12.39
CA PRO A 412 -7.94 -9.25 -11.49
C PRO A 412 -7.80 -8.85 -10.00
N GLY A 413 -7.09 -7.74 -9.73
CA GLY A 413 -7.06 -7.14 -8.40
C GLY A 413 -8.43 -6.70 -7.89
N LEU A 414 -9.32 -6.24 -8.76
CA LEU A 414 -10.68 -5.85 -8.37
C LEU A 414 -11.55 -7.04 -7.99
N ASP A 415 -11.44 -8.15 -8.70
CA ASP A 415 -12.20 -9.35 -8.37
C ASP A 415 -11.74 -9.94 -7.04
N ALA A 416 -10.42 -9.99 -6.80
CA ALA A 416 -9.87 -10.37 -5.51
C ALA A 416 -10.33 -9.42 -4.38
N ALA A 417 -10.24 -8.11 -4.59
CA ALA A 417 -10.69 -7.10 -3.62
C ALA A 417 -12.19 -7.21 -3.33
N ARG A 418 -13.00 -7.43 -4.37
CA ARG A 418 -14.45 -7.66 -4.27
C ARG A 418 -14.77 -8.92 -3.49
N ASN A 419 -14.09 -10.03 -3.79
CA ASN A 419 -14.28 -11.30 -3.09
C ASN A 419 -13.92 -11.17 -1.61
N ASN A 420 -12.78 -10.51 -1.30
CA ASN A 420 -12.38 -10.24 0.08
C ASN A 420 -13.41 -9.37 0.81
N ALA A 421 -13.92 -8.33 0.15
CA ALA A 421 -14.90 -7.46 0.76
C ALA A 421 -16.29 -8.11 0.96
N LEU A 422 -16.69 -9.01 0.06
CA LEU A 422 -17.89 -9.82 0.21
C LEU A 422 -17.72 -10.85 1.34
N ALA A 423 -16.56 -11.52 1.39
CA ALA A 423 -16.25 -12.50 2.43
C ALA A 423 -16.21 -11.90 3.84
N THR A 424 -15.92 -10.60 3.94
CA THR A 424 -15.87 -9.85 5.20
C THR A 424 -17.17 -9.08 5.49
N GLY A 425 -18.14 -9.10 4.57
CA GLY A 425 -19.39 -8.35 4.72
C GLY A 425 -19.19 -6.84 4.77
N LEU A 426 -18.08 -6.31 4.24
CA LEU A 426 -17.80 -4.87 4.27
C LEU A 426 -18.78 -4.07 3.41
N TYR A 427 -19.21 -4.66 2.31
CA TYR A 427 -20.11 -4.04 1.35
C TYR A 427 -21.43 -4.79 1.35
N ARG A 428 -22.54 -4.04 1.44
CA ARG A 428 -23.86 -4.65 1.43
C ARG A 428 -24.07 -5.22 0.03
N THR A 429 -24.29 -6.53 -0.06
CA THR A 429 -24.85 -7.09 -1.28
C THR A 429 -26.19 -6.38 -1.53
N PRO A 430 -26.46 -5.86 -2.74
CA PRO A 430 -27.75 -5.28 -3.05
C PRO A 430 -28.85 -6.27 -2.62
N ARG A 431 -29.78 -5.82 -1.79
CA ARG A 431 -31.00 -6.58 -1.54
C ARG A 431 -31.82 -6.48 -2.83
N TYR A 432 -31.67 -7.47 -3.70
CA TYR A 432 -32.48 -7.62 -4.90
C TYR A 432 -33.94 -7.89 -4.56
#